data_AF-A0A353EE32-F1
#
_entry.id   AF-A0A353EE32-F1
#
_cell.length_a   1.000
_cell.length_b   1.000
_cell.length_c   1.000
_cell.angle_alpha   90.00
_cell.angle_beta   90.00
_cell.angle_gamma   90.00
#
_symmetry.space_group_name_H-M   'P 1'
#
loop_
_entity.id
_entity.type
_entity.pdbx_description
1 polymer ?
#
loop_
_entity_poly.entity_id
_entity_poly.type
_entity_poly.pdbx_seq_one_letter_code
_entity_poly.pdbx_strand_id
1 'polypeptide(L)' 'KHLVLKSVHPSPLSAHRGFIGCGHFSEANYYLESHGIEPIDWTLY' A
#
# COMPACT_ATOMS: atom_id res chain seq x y z
N LYS A 1 2.84 -17.17 5.59
CA LYS A 1 3.25 -15.92 6.29
C LYS A 1 2.41 -14.78 5.70
N HIS A 2 2.12 -13.71 6.44
CA HIS A 2 1.35 -12.56 5.96
C HIS A 2 2.17 -11.27 6.09
N LEU A 3 1.93 -10.28 5.22
CA LEU A 3 2.47 -8.93 5.31
C LEU A 3 1.45 -7.98 5.92
N VAL A 4 1.89 -7.14 6.86
CA VAL A 4 1.08 -6.09 7.47
C VAL A 4 1.76 -4.74 7.24
N LEU A 5 1.16 -3.92 6.38
CA LEU A 5 1.61 -2.56 6.08
C LEU A 5 0.93 -1.57 7.02
N LYS A 6 1.71 -0.70 7.65
CA LYS A 6 1.23 0.27 8.65
C LYS A 6 1.68 1.67 8.28
N SER A 7 0.74 2.61 8.21
CA SER A 7 0.99 4.03 8.01
C SER A 7 0.09 4.86 8.91
N VAL A 8 0.35 6.15 8.99
CA VAL A 8 -0.56 7.09 9.66
C VAL A 8 -1.89 7.17 8.91
N HIS A 9 -2.94 7.59 9.60
CA HIS A 9 -4.28 7.64 9.02
C HIS A 9 -4.37 8.62 7.84
N PRO A 10 -5.14 8.30 6.77
CA PRO A 10 -5.27 9.14 5.56
C PRO A 10 -6.08 10.43 5.73
N SER A 11 -6.68 10.68 6.91
CA SER A 11 -7.45 11.91 7.13
C SER A 11 -6.57 13.16 6.98
N PRO A 12 -7.15 14.31 6.58
CA PRO A 12 -6.39 15.55 6.37
C PRO A 12 -5.50 15.96 7.55
N LEU A 13 -5.93 15.66 8.78
CA LEU A 13 -5.19 15.95 10.01
C LEU A 13 -3.81 15.27 10.08
N SER A 14 -3.65 14.10 9.47
CA SER A 14 -2.46 13.25 9.59
C SER A 14 -1.85 12.79 8.27
N ALA A 15 -2.51 12.98 7.13
CA ALA A 15 -2.06 12.44 5.86
C ALA A 15 -0.64 12.88 5.46
N HIS A 16 -0.35 14.18 5.63
CA HIS A 16 0.97 14.76 5.35
C HIS A 16 2.06 14.32 6.34
N ARG A 17 1.70 13.66 7.44
CA ARG A 17 2.63 13.16 8.46
C ARG A 17 3.13 11.74 8.18
N GLY A 18 2.81 11.17 7.01
CA GLY A 18 3.36 9.89 6.58
C GLY A 18 2.42 8.94 5.81
N PHE A 19 1.19 9.35 5.49
CA PHE A 19 0.31 8.54 4.61
C PHE A 19 0.62 8.85 3.15
N ILE A 20 0.72 10.14 2.82
CA ILE A 20 1.10 10.60 1.48
C ILE A 20 2.56 10.17 1.25
N GLY A 21 2.77 9.37 0.21
CA GLY A 21 4.08 8.80 -0.12
C GLY A 21 4.43 7.50 0.62
N CYS A 22 3.52 6.88 1.37
CA CYS A 22 3.81 5.62 2.08
C CYS A 22 4.11 4.41 1.18
N GLY A 23 3.79 4.47 -0.12
CA GLY A 23 4.14 3.42 -1.09
C GLY A 23 3.40 2.09 -0.91
N HIS A 24 2.35 2.04 -0.10
CA HIS A 24 1.68 0.78 0.25
C HIS A 24 1.09 0.03 -0.96
N PHE A 25 0.59 0.73 -1.98
CA PHE A 25 0.04 0.07 -3.17
C PHE A 25 1.10 -0.72 -3.93
N SER A 26 2.28 -0.13 -4.14
CA SER A 26 3.41 -0.82 -4.77
C SER A 26 3.99 -1.91 -3.88
N GLU A 27 4.08 -1.68 -2.56
CA GLU A 27 4.60 -2.66 -1.62
C GLU A 27 3.68 -3.89 -1.48
N ALA A 28 2.36 -3.68 -1.54
CA ALA A 28 1.38 -4.76 -1.59
C ALA A 28 1.57 -5.60 -2.87
N ASN A 29 1.70 -4.96 -4.04
CA ASN A 29 1.91 -5.68 -5.30
C ASN A 29 3.24 -6.44 -5.32
N TYR A 30 4.33 -5.84 -4.85
CA TYR A 30 5.62 -6.52 -4.72
C TYR A 30 5.51 -7.77 -3.84
N TYR A 31 4.76 -7.69 -2.74
CA TYR A 31 4.50 -8.85 -1.90
C TYR A 31 3.71 -9.93 -2.64
N LEU A 32 2.65 -9.57 -3.36
CA LEU A 32 1.85 -10.52 -4.15
C LEU A 32 2.71 -11.23 -5.20
N GLU A 33 3.50 -10.47 -5.97
CA GLU A 33 4.41 -11.00 -6.99
C GLU A 33 5.42 -11.98 -6.40
N SER A 34 6.04 -11.62 -5.26
CA SER A 34 7.00 -12.50 -4.58
C SER A 34 6.39 -13.81 -4.06
N HIS A 35 5.06 -13.88 -3.97
CA HIS A 35 4.31 -15.08 -3.58
C HIS A 35 3.62 -15.76 -4.77
N GLY A 36 3.90 -15.34 -6.00
CA GLY A 36 3.27 -15.89 -7.21
C GLY A 36 1.78 -15.58 -7.32
N ILE A 37 1.32 -14.52 -6.66
CA ILE A 37 -0.06 -14.04 -6.71
C ILE A 37 -0.11 -12.86 -7.67
N GLU A 38 -1.18 -12.76 -8.45
CA GLU A 38 -1.38 -11.66 -9.38
C GLU A 38 -1.44 -10.31 -8.64
N PRO A 39 -0.73 -9.27 -9.10
CA PRO A 39 -0.82 -7.92 -8.55
C PRO A 39 -2.22 -7.34 -8.68
N ILE A 40 -2.57 -6.41 -7.79
CA ILE A 40 -3.82 -5.67 -7.91
C ILE A 40 -3.62 -4.48 -8.84
N ASP A 41 -4.50 -4.32 -9.82
CA ASP A 41 -4.62 -3.08 -10.55
C ASP A 41 -5.39 -2.06 -9.70
N TRP A 42 -4.68 -1.01 -9.27
CA TRP A 42 -5.22 0.06 -8.42
C TRP A 42 -5.81 1.22 -9.20
N THR A 43 -5.80 1.10 -10.52
CA THR A 43 -6.36 2.06 -11.45
C THR A 43 -7.88 2.15 -11.28
N LEU A 44 -8.43 3.36 -11.33
CA LEU A 44 -9.87 3.61 -11.13
C LEU A 44 -10.63 3.87 -12.44
N TYR A 45 -9.98 3.76 -13.59
CA TYR A 45 -10.56 4.03 -14.91
C TYR A 45 -10.89 2.76 -15.68
#